data_AF-A0A0F9V4J9-F1
#
_entry.id   AF-A0A0F9V4J9-F1
#
_cell.length_a   1.000
_cell.length_b   1.000
_cell.length_c   1.000
_cell.angle_alpha   90.00
_cell.angle_beta   90.00
_cell.angle_gamma   90.00
#
_symmetry.space_group_name_H-M   'P 1'
#
loop_
_entity.id
_entity.type
_entity.pdbx_description
1 polymer ?
#
loop_
_entity_poly.entity_id
_entity_poly.type
_entity_poly.pdbx_seq_one_letter_code
_entity_poly.pdbx_strand_id
1 'polypeptide(L)'
;MNVSEKEMLIDQIICKDISATILDRNDALISFVLHSPTPKEQAKAATVYLVEYQRAIISGLFNEEDTIKNMIILGDWSEQKETEIAGLYKDIHTIRSELLDLIFNTTKLERARSLLRRAETALLDRLSQRHTILNNSAESHAINCQQRYLISCITETEDGLLFWDTINDFEKFEDISIVTQLCEFFFTKSHLSSKKIRELARSQRWRMYWEVAKATNDLFDGSVSRWSWNQIELSYWSTIYDSVYEAYERPSRDIIVDDDLLDSWFIKQGEKSNNKTTVNTPSHSGKSGGRNEEFIMADKEGAKRVYNINDSNSRAKIQARQKILNRQGVVSDQNMPDSQMELRQQAVEKERQHIKSISSK
;
A
#
# COMPACT_ATOMS: atom_id res chain seq x y z
N MET A 1 13.37 1.81 8.54
CA MET A 1 13.48 2.14 9.98
C MET A 1 14.49 1.23 10.66
N ASN A 2 15.20 1.68 11.70
CA ASN A 2 16.08 0.79 12.48
C ASN A 2 15.24 -0.14 13.39
N VAL A 3 15.86 -1.15 14.03
CA VAL A 3 15.10 -2.12 14.85
C VAL A 3 14.42 -1.42 16.03
N SER A 4 15.14 -0.60 16.79
CA SER A 4 14.60 0.09 17.98
C SER A 4 13.44 1.04 17.65
N GLU A 5 13.51 1.75 16.53
CA GLU A 5 12.44 2.63 16.03
C GLU A 5 11.17 1.83 15.71
N LYS A 6 11.32 0.63 15.12
CA LYS A 6 10.16 -0.24 14.84
C LYS A 6 9.52 -0.74 16.12
N GLU A 7 10.32 -1.11 17.12
CA GLU A 7 9.81 -1.58 18.42
C GLU A 7 9.04 -0.47 19.12
N MET A 8 9.61 0.73 19.19
CA MET A 8 8.93 1.89 19.76
C MET A 8 7.59 2.18 19.06
N LEU A 9 7.54 2.14 17.73
CA LEU A 9 6.31 2.37 16.98
C LEU A 9 5.27 1.26 17.22
N ILE A 10 5.69 0.00 17.31
CA ILE A 10 4.79 -1.12 17.62
C ILE A 10 4.20 -0.93 19.02
N ASP A 11 5.03 -0.61 20.00
CA ASP A 11 4.60 -0.42 21.39
C ASP A 11 3.64 0.78 21.48
N GLN A 12 3.89 1.88 20.75
CA GLN A 12 2.98 3.01 20.61
C GLN A 12 1.62 2.63 19.99
N ILE A 13 1.62 1.82 18.93
CA ILE A 13 0.38 1.36 18.29
C ILE A 13 -0.41 0.46 19.24
N ILE A 14 0.25 -0.40 20.01
CA ILE A 14 -0.39 -1.29 20.98
C ILE A 14 -1.02 -0.48 22.12
N CYS A 15 -0.33 0.54 22.64
CA CYS A 15 -0.82 1.34 23.76
C CYS A 15 -2.02 2.23 23.43
N LYS A 16 -2.38 2.40 22.15
CA LYS A 16 -3.52 3.19 21.63
C LYS A 16 -3.46 4.70 21.87
N ASP A 17 -2.91 5.13 23.00
CA ASP A 17 -2.88 6.51 23.44
C ASP A 17 -1.82 7.32 22.69
N ILE A 18 -2.21 8.54 22.31
CA ILE A 18 -1.36 9.44 21.53
C ILE A 18 -1.00 10.62 22.43
N SER A 19 0.24 10.65 22.90
CA SER A 19 0.77 11.77 23.67
C SER A 19 1.02 12.96 22.73
N ALA A 20 0.34 14.08 23.01
CA ALA A 20 0.48 15.34 22.29
C ALA A 20 1.18 16.36 23.17
N THR A 21 2.25 17.00 22.69
CA THR A 21 2.86 18.14 23.37
C THR A 21 2.65 19.38 22.51
N ILE A 22 1.98 20.39 23.05
CA ILE A 22 1.61 21.62 22.34
C ILE A 22 2.13 22.86 23.07
N LEU A 23 2.20 23.99 22.36
CA LEU A 23 2.60 25.27 22.93
C LEU A 23 1.38 26.11 23.29
N ASP A 24 1.33 26.60 24.53
CA ASP A 24 0.40 27.63 24.97
C ASP A 24 0.81 29.02 24.44
N ARG A 25 -0.07 30.02 24.58
CA ARG A 25 0.16 31.44 24.26
C ARG A 25 1.41 32.04 24.91
N ASN A 26 1.89 31.45 26.00
CA ASN A 26 3.10 31.87 26.71
C ASN A 26 4.36 31.07 26.31
N ASP A 27 4.31 30.32 25.20
CA ASP A 27 5.34 29.37 24.76
C ASP A 27 5.69 28.28 25.79
N ALA A 28 4.77 28.02 26.73
CA ALA A 28 4.88 26.93 27.67
C ALA A 28 4.44 25.62 27.02
N LEU A 29 5.21 24.56 27.21
CA LEU A 29 4.86 23.22 26.73
C LEU A 29 3.82 22.59 27.66
N ILE A 30 2.69 22.18 27.09
CA ILE A 30 1.64 21.44 27.79
C ILE A 30 1.48 20.08 27.10
N SER A 31 1.45 19.02 27.91
CA SER A 31 1.26 17.65 27.45
C SER A 31 -0.19 17.21 27.66
N PHE A 32 -0.72 16.54 26.66
CA PHE A 32 -2.05 15.93 26.65
C PHE A 32 -1.96 14.48 26.21
N VAL A 33 -2.94 13.69 26.63
CA VAL A 33 -3.16 12.33 26.12
C VAL A 33 -4.44 12.34 25.29
N LEU A 34 -4.36 11.88 24.05
CA LEU A 34 -5.51 11.75 23.16
C LEU A 34 -5.86 10.29 22.99
N HIS A 35 -7.03 9.88 23.48
CA HIS A 35 -7.52 8.53 23.28
C HIS A 35 -8.23 8.39 21.92
N SER A 36 -8.32 7.18 21.38
CA SER A 36 -9.10 6.97 20.15
C SER A 36 -10.61 7.14 20.42
N PRO A 37 -11.35 7.85 19.56
CA PRO A 37 -12.75 8.18 19.77
C PRO A 37 -13.64 6.93 19.75
N THR A 38 -14.57 6.85 20.69
CA THR A 38 -15.54 5.75 20.76
C THR A 38 -16.62 5.88 19.67
N PRO A 39 -17.29 4.77 19.28
CA PRO A 39 -18.38 4.83 18.30
C PRO A 39 -19.50 5.80 18.71
N LYS A 40 -19.71 5.97 20.03
CA LYS A 40 -20.70 6.90 20.57
C LYS A 40 -20.28 8.36 20.36
N GLU A 41 -19.02 8.69 20.61
CA GLU A 41 -18.47 10.02 20.32
C GLU A 41 -18.52 10.33 18.84
N GLN A 42 -18.12 9.37 17.99
CA GLN A 42 -18.17 9.52 16.53
C GLN A 42 -19.60 9.77 16.03
N ALA A 43 -20.60 9.03 16.53
CA ALA A 43 -22.00 9.24 16.17
C ALA A 43 -22.52 10.62 16.61
N LYS A 44 -22.12 11.09 17.79
CA LYS A 44 -22.45 12.45 18.24
C LYS A 44 -21.76 13.52 17.39
N ALA A 45 -20.48 13.33 17.08
CA ALA A 45 -19.73 14.23 16.21
C ALA A 45 -20.36 14.31 14.80
N ALA A 46 -20.82 13.18 14.25
CA ALA A 46 -21.57 13.17 13.00
C ALA A 46 -22.91 13.94 13.09
N THR A 47 -23.56 13.94 14.26
CA THR A 47 -24.75 14.78 14.48
C THR A 47 -24.39 16.27 14.49
N VAL A 48 -23.27 16.64 15.13
CA VAL A 48 -22.74 18.02 15.10
C VAL A 48 -22.46 18.45 13.66
N TYR A 49 -21.82 17.60 12.86
CA TYR A 49 -21.60 17.86 11.43
C TYR A 49 -22.91 18.20 10.70
N LEU A 50 -23.95 17.37 10.84
CA LEU A 50 -25.22 17.59 10.13
C LEU A 50 -25.90 18.91 10.53
N VAL A 51 -25.87 19.25 11.82
CA VAL A 51 -26.47 20.49 12.33
C VAL A 51 -25.69 21.72 11.83
N GLU A 52 -24.36 21.70 11.94
CA GLU A 52 -23.53 22.84 11.52
C GLU A 52 -23.50 22.99 10.00
N TYR A 53 -23.57 21.90 9.23
CA TYR A 53 -23.73 21.97 7.78
C TYR A 53 -25.03 22.69 7.40
N GLN A 54 -26.16 22.31 8.00
CA GLN A 54 -27.44 22.99 7.73
C GLN A 54 -27.40 24.46 8.15
N ARG A 55 -26.78 24.77 9.30
CA ARG A 55 -26.60 26.15 9.76
C ARG A 55 -25.75 26.97 8.79
N ALA A 56 -24.65 26.40 8.28
CA ALA A 56 -23.76 27.04 7.33
C ALA A 56 -24.50 27.39 6.03
N ILE A 57 -25.28 26.44 5.49
CA ILE A 57 -26.11 26.67 4.30
C ILE A 57 -27.13 27.78 4.54
N ILE A 58 -27.84 27.78 5.67
CA ILE A 58 -28.80 28.84 6.04
C ILE A 58 -28.10 30.20 6.19
N SER A 59 -26.86 30.20 6.68
CA SER A 59 -26.03 31.40 6.83
C SER A 59 -25.46 31.90 5.50
N GLY A 60 -25.73 31.20 4.39
CA GLY A 60 -25.35 31.59 3.04
C GLY A 60 -24.00 31.04 2.56
N LEU A 61 -23.40 30.08 3.26
CA LEU A 61 -22.23 29.37 2.73
C LEU A 61 -22.68 28.46 1.57
N PHE A 62 -21.83 28.37 0.55
CA PHE A 62 -22.05 27.45 -0.57
C PHE A 62 -21.63 26.03 -0.19
N ASN A 63 -22.29 25.03 -0.75
CA ASN A 63 -21.80 23.65 -0.73
C ASN A 63 -20.51 23.52 -1.59
N GLU A 64 -19.81 22.38 -1.55
CA GLU A 64 -18.55 22.21 -2.27
C GLU A 64 -18.72 22.37 -3.79
N GLU A 65 -19.78 21.82 -4.37
CA GLU A 65 -20.03 21.89 -5.81
C GLU A 65 -20.25 23.33 -6.28
N ASP A 66 -21.06 24.09 -5.54
CA ASP A 66 -21.38 25.48 -5.84
C ASP A 66 -20.19 26.39 -5.52
N THR A 67 -19.38 26.05 -4.52
CA THR A 67 -18.09 26.71 -4.27
C THR A 67 -17.17 26.54 -5.48
N ILE A 68 -17.03 25.33 -6.03
CA ILE A 68 -16.21 25.09 -7.23
C ILE A 68 -16.77 25.84 -8.43
N LYS A 69 -18.09 25.79 -8.69
CA LYS A 69 -18.72 26.54 -9.80
C LYS A 69 -18.47 28.04 -9.68
N ASN A 70 -18.65 28.61 -8.49
CA ASN A 70 -18.40 30.03 -8.25
C ASN A 70 -16.92 30.39 -8.47
N MET A 71 -16.00 29.54 -8.04
CA MET A 71 -14.56 29.77 -8.20
C MET A 71 -14.10 29.62 -9.66
N ILE A 72 -14.79 28.79 -10.46
CA ILE A 72 -14.60 28.74 -11.92
C ILE A 72 -15.08 30.04 -12.56
N ILE A 73 -16.24 30.58 -12.14
CA ILE A 73 -16.76 31.86 -12.66
C ILE A 73 -15.82 33.03 -12.31
N LEU A 74 -15.25 33.02 -11.10
CA LEU A 74 -14.28 34.03 -10.65
C LEU A 74 -12.90 33.89 -11.32
N GLY A 75 -12.63 32.75 -11.96
CA GLY A 75 -11.36 32.47 -12.65
C GLY A 75 -10.24 31.93 -11.76
N ASP A 76 -10.51 31.71 -10.47
CA ASP A 76 -9.54 31.17 -9.50
C ASP A 76 -9.38 29.64 -9.62
N TRP A 77 -10.34 28.97 -10.27
CA TRP A 77 -10.28 27.54 -10.63
C TRP A 77 -10.62 27.33 -12.11
N SER A 78 -10.20 26.19 -12.66
CA SER A 78 -10.52 25.83 -14.05
C SER A 78 -10.99 24.40 -14.16
N GLU A 79 -11.95 24.17 -15.06
CA GLU A 79 -12.43 22.83 -15.40
C GLU A 79 -11.28 21.93 -15.93
N GLN A 80 -10.27 22.55 -16.57
CA GLN A 80 -9.05 21.86 -16.95
C GLN A 80 -8.36 21.20 -15.75
N LYS A 81 -8.27 21.86 -14.58
CA LYS A 81 -7.66 21.27 -13.38
C LYS A 81 -8.43 20.06 -12.85
N GLU A 82 -9.76 20.05 -12.96
CA GLU A 82 -10.56 18.87 -12.60
C GLU A 82 -10.29 17.69 -13.54
N THR A 83 -10.20 17.96 -14.85
CA THR A 83 -9.83 16.91 -15.82
C THR A 83 -8.40 16.42 -15.64
N GLU A 84 -7.46 17.29 -15.25
CA GLU A 84 -6.09 16.93 -14.88
C GLU A 84 -6.05 15.98 -13.68
N ILE A 85 -6.85 16.24 -12.63
CA ILE A 85 -6.93 15.35 -11.45
C ILE A 85 -7.41 13.95 -11.88
N ALA A 86 -8.48 13.86 -12.66
CA ALA A 86 -8.99 12.59 -13.17
C ALA A 86 -7.96 11.86 -14.07
N GLY A 87 -7.25 12.61 -14.92
CA GLY A 87 -6.16 12.09 -15.75
C GLY A 87 -5.01 11.52 -14.90
N LEU A 88 -4.57 12.25 -13.87
CA LEU A 88 -3.50 11.82 -12.97
C LEU A 88 -3.85 10.54 -12.22
N TYR A 89 -5.11 10.37 -11.77
CA TYR A 89 -5.55 9.10 -11.17
C TYR A 89 -5.39 7.91 -12.13
N LYS A 90 -5.79 8.11 -13.40
CA LYS A 90 -5.67 7.08 -14.44
C LYS A 90 -4.21 6.78 -14.75
N ASP A 91 -3.37 7.82 -14.91
CA ASP A 91 -1.95 7.67 -15.20
C ASP A 91 -1.22 6.94 -14.07
N ILE A 92 -1.48 7.28 -12.80
CA ILE A 92 -0.93 6.58 -11.63
C ILE A 92 -1.31 5.10 -11.67
N HIS A 93 -2.58 4.78 -11.95
CA HIS A 93 -3.04 3.40 -12.06
C HIS A 93 -2.33 2.66 -13.20
N THR A 94 -2.26 3.24 -14.40
CA THR A 94 -1.58 2.64 -15.55
C THR A 94 -0.10 2.41 -15.26
N ILE A 95 0.62 3.41 -14.74
CA ILE A 95 2.03 3.26 -14.41
C ILE A 95 2.22 2.13 -13.38
N ARG A 96 1.41 2.08 -12.31
CA ARG A 96 1.47 1.01 -11.31
C ARG A 96 1.22 -0.36 -11.92
N SER A 97 0.27 -0.51 -12.85
CA SER A 97 0.00 -1.79 -13.51
C SER A 97 1.20 -2.32 -14.34
N GLU A 98 1.99 -1.41 -14.92
CA GLU A 98 3.12 -1.75 -15.80
C GLU A 98 4.42 -2.06 -15.04
N LEU A 99 4.54 -1.64 -13.76
CA LEU A 99 5.80 -1.79 -12.99
C LEU A 99 6.29 -3.23 -12.92
N LEU A 100 5.38 -4.20 -12.74
CA LEU A 100 5.77 -5.60 -12.64
C LEU A 100 6.36 -6.15 -13.95
N ASP A 101 5.94 -5.64 -15.12
CA ASP A 101 6.51 -6.06 -16.42
C ASP A 101 7.94 -5.55 -16.60
N LEU A 102 8.30 -4.48 -15.90
CA LEU A 102 9.62 -3.86 -15.95
C LEU A 102 10.60 -4.44 -14.92
N ILE A 103 10.22 -5.47 -14.16
CA ILE A 103 11.05 -6.03 -13.08
C ILE A 103 12.44 -6.50 -13.56
N PHE A 104 12.55 -6.93 -14.81
CA PHE A 104 13.82 -7.36 -15.43
C PHE A 104 14.54 -6.25 -16.21
N ASN A 105 14.02 -5.03 -16.21
CA ASN A 105 14.62 -3.86 -16.85
C ASN A 105 14.83 -2.77 -15.81
N THR A 106 15.91 -2.86 -15.02
CA THR A 106 16.16 -1.98 -13.87
C THR A 106 16.15 -0.51 -14.26
N THR A 107 16.76 -0.18 -15.39
CA THR A 107 16.81 1.19 -15.92
C THR A 107 15.43 1.74 -16.29
N LYS A 108 14.54 0.91 -16.86
CA LYS A 108 13.17 1.31 -17.21
C LYS A 108 12.28 1.37 -15.98
N LEU A 109 12.45 0.43 -15.05
CA LEU A 109 11.73 0.37 -13.79
C LEU A 109 11.95 1.63 -12.95
N GLU A 110 13.21 2.05 -12.78
CA GLU A 110 13.53 3.27 -12.01
C GLU A 110 13.00 4.54 -12.69
N ARG A 111 12.97 4.59 -14.02
CA ARG A 111 12.33 5.69 -14.76
C ARG A 111 10.82 5.72 -14.53
N ALA A 112 10.16 4.56 -14.60
CA ALA A 112 8.73 4.43 -14.34
C ALA A 112 8.38 4.82 -12.90
N ARG A 113 9.21 4.43 -11.92
CA ARG A 113 9.10 4.88 -10.52
C ARG A 113 9.25 6.38 -10.36
N SER A 114 10.26 6.98 -10.99
CA SER A 114 10.42 8.43 -10.96
C SER A 114 9.20 9.14 -11.55
N LEU A 115 8.64 8.62 -12.64
CA LEU A 115 7.41 9.15 -13.23
C LEU A 115 6.21 9.00 -12.30
N LEU A 116 6.05 7.83 -11.67
CA LEU A 116 5.00 7.57 -10.68
C LEU A 116 5.05 8.59 -9.53
N ARG A 117 6.23 8.80 -8.94
CA ARG A 117 6.40 9.78 -7.85
C ARG A 117 6.08 11.21 -8.28
N ARG A 118 6.44 11.58 -9.52
CA ARG A 118 6.07 12.90 -10.07
C ARG A 118 4.56 13.03 -10.25
N ALA A 119 3.89 12.01 -10.76
CA ALA A 119 2.43 12.00 -10.93
C ALA A 119 1.72 12.06 -9.57
N GLU A 120 2.16 11.28 -8.58
CA GLU A 120 1.64 11.31 -7.21
C GLU A 120 1.83 12.69 -6.56
N THR A 121 3.01 13.31 -6.72
CA THR A 121 3.29 14.65 -6.19
C THR A 121 2.40 15.69 -6.87
N ALA A 122 2.29 15.65 -8.20
CA ALA A 122 1.43 16.56 -8.95
C ALA A 122 -0.06 16.41 -8.55
N LEU A 123 -0.51 15.18 -8.31
CA LEU A 123 -1.87 14.93 -7.83
C LEU A 123 -2.08 15.52 -6.44
N LEU A 124 -1.15 15.30 -5.51
CA LEU A 124 -1.21 15.88 -4.16
C LEU A 124 -1.24 17.41 -4.20
N ASP A 125 -0.41 18.03 -5.04
CA ASP A 125 -0.40 19.48 -5.22
C ASP A 125 -1.74 20.00 -5.73
N ARG A 126 -2.34 19.33 -6.73
CA ARG A 126 -3.66 19.71 -7.27
C ARG A 126 -4.77 19.53 -6.25
N LEU A 127 -4.75 18.43 -5.49
CA LEU A 127 -5.71 18.20 -4.41
C LEU A 127 -5.56 19.22 -3.28
N SER A 128 -4.33 19.62 -2.94
CA SER A 128 -4.06 20.67 -1.96
C SER A 128 -4.61 22.03 -2.41
N GLN A 129 -4.42 22.39 -3.69
CA GLN A 129 -5.02 23.60 -4.26
C GLN A 129 -6.55 23.53 -4.22
N ARG A 130 -7.14 22.39 -4.60
CA ARG A 130 -8.59 22.16 -4.55
C ARG A 130 -9.11 22.29 -3.12
N HIS A 131 -8.42 21.70 -2.14
CA HIS A 131 -8.79 21.77 -0.73
C HIS A 131 -8.73 23.21 -0.18
N THR A 132 -7.74 24.00 -0.60
CA THR A 132 -7.62 25.42 -0.20
C THR A 132 -8.84 26.23 -0.63
N ILE A 133 -9.35 25.97 -1.83
CA ILE A 133 -10.53 26.62 -2.38
C ILE A 133 -11.79 26.17 -1.63
N LEU A 134 -11.88 24.88 -1.34
CA LEU A 134 -13.01 24.30 -0.62
C LEU A 134 -13.03 24.61 0.87
N ASN A 135 -11.96 25.17 1.45
CA ASN A 135 -11.89 25.46 2.88
C ASN A 135 -13.04 26.39 3.36
N ASN A 136 -13.61 27.20 2.46
CA ASN A 136 -14.74 28.09 2.75
C ASN A 136 -16.12 27.48 2.45
N SER A 137 -16.20 26.20 2.09
CA SER A 137 -17.47 25.51 1.87
C SER A 137 -18.20 25.24 3.19
N ALA A 138 -19.51 25.04 3.09
CA ALA A 138 -20.34 24.62 4.22
C ALA A 138 -19.86 23.28 4.82
N GLU A 139 -19.39 22.36 3.97
CA GLU A 139 -18.84 21.06 4.36
C GLU A 139 -17.53 21.23 5.15
N SER A 140 -16.59 22.03 4.66
CA SER A 140 -15.33 22.31 5.37
C SER A 140 -15.59 22.95 6.73
N HIS A 141 -16.53 23.90 6.80
CA HIS A 141 -16.96 24.47 8.08
C HIS A 141 -17.51 23.41 9.04
N ALA A 142 -18.43 22.56 8.56
CA ALA A 142 -19.03 21.51 9.36
C ALA A 142 -18.02 20.45 9.83
N ILE A 143 -17.06 20.06 8.96
CA ILE A 143 -15.94 19.16 9.31
C ILE A 143 -15.09 19.79 10.42
N ASN A 144 -14.74 21.06 10.29
CA ASN A 144 -13.95 21.75 11.32
C ASN A 144 -14.68 21.76 12.68
N CYS A 145 -15.99 22.02 12.69
CA CYS A 145 -16.79 21.94 13.91
C CYS A 145 -16.86 20.51 14.48
N GLN A 146 -17.03 19.51 13.63
CA GLN A 146 -17.01 18.10 14.02
C GLN A 146 -15.67 17.68 14.64
N GLN A 147 -14.56 18.06 14.02
CA GLN A 147 -13.21 17.78 14.49
C GLN A 147 -12.95 18.41 15.86
N ARG A 148 -13.33 19.70 16.01
CA ARG A 148 -13.23 20.42 17.29
C ARG A 148 -14.04 19.75 18.40
N TYR A 149 -15.28 19.36 18.09
CA TYR A 149 -16.10 18.61 19.03
C TYR A 149 -15.44 17.28 19.43
N LEU A 150 -14.86 16.55 18.47
CA LEU A 150 -14.20 15.28 18.76
C LEU A 150 -12.98 15.48 19.66
N ILE A 151 -12.12 16.47 19.37
CA ILE A 151 -10.99 16.85 20.23
C ILE A 151 -11.45 17.15 21.65
N SER A 152 -12.55 17.88 21.81
CA SER A 152 -13.09 18.17 23.15
C SER A 152 -13.45 16.92 23.95
N CYS A 153 -13.85 15.85 23.28
CA CYS A 153 -14.26 14.60 23.91
C CYS A 153 -13.11 13.64 24.19
N ILE A 154 -11.99 13.76 23.48
CA ILE A 154 -10.89 12.77 23.54
C ILE A 154 -9.62 13.28 24.24
N THR A 155 -9.60 14.55 24.63
CA THR A 155 -8.42 15.18 25.22
C THR A 155 -8.42 14.98 26.72
N GLU A 156 -7.42 14.28 27.21
CA GLU A 156 -7.18 14.00 28.62
C GLU A 156 -5.88 14.66 29.10
N THR A 157 -5.87 14.97 30.39
CA THR A 157 -4.67 15.33 31.14
C THR A 157 -3.80 14.10 31.42
N GLU A 158 -2.55 14.28 31.85
CA GLU A 158 -1.67 13.15 32.20
C GLU A 158 -2.25 12.27 33.34
N ASP A 159 -3.15 12.82 34.15
CA ASP A 159 -3.86 12.12 35.22
C ASP A 159 -5.05 11.27 34.72
N GLY A 160 -5.33 11.26 33.41
CA GLY A 160 -6.42 10.50 32.79
C GLY A 160 -7.81 11.13 32.97
N LEU A 161 -7.87 12.40 33.35
CA LEU A 161 -9.12 13.17 33.42
C LEU A 161 -9.31 13.99 32.15
N LEU A 162 -10.54 14.07 31.66
CA LEU A 162 -10.89 14.91 30.51
C LEU A 162 -10.48 16.36 30.79
N PHE A 163 -9.83 16.98 29.80
CA PHE A 163 -9.40 18.37 29.92
C PHE A 163 -10.60 19.33 29.90
N TRP A 164 -11.66 18.97 29.18
CA TRP A 164 -12.95 19.67 29.22
C TRP A 164 -14.03 18.72 29.74
N ASP A 165 -14.52 18.99 30.95
CA ASP A 165 -15.58 18.20 31.58
C ASP A 165 -16.92 18.32 30.83
N THR A 166 -17.21 19.51 30.29
CA THR A 166 -18.43 19.77 29.53
C THR A 166 -18.17 20.51 28.22
N ILE A 167 -19.08 20.35 27.26
CA ILE A 167 -19.07 21.10 25.99
C ILE A 167 -19.10 22.62 26.24
N ASN A 168 -19.80 23.07 27.28
CA ASN A 168 -19.85 24.49 27.64
C ASN A 168 -18.48 25.03 28.07
N ASP A 169 -17.64 24.18 28.70
CA ASP A 169 -16.29 24.58 29.10
C ASP A 169 -15.37 24.68 27.88
N PHE A 170 -15.55 23.79 26.91
CA PHE A 170 -14.88 23.88 25.61
C PHE A 170 -15.30 25.12 24.81
N GLU A 171 -16.59 25.46 24.77
CA GLU A 171 -17.08 26.63 24.05
C GLU A 171 -16.61 27.96 24.68
N LYS A 172 -16.43 27.98 26.00
CA LYS A 172 -15.88 29.13 26.74
C LYS A 172 -14.36 29.20 26.69
N PHE A 173 -13.70 28.16 26.19
CA PHE A 173 -12.25 28.10 26.15
C PHE A 173 -11.71 29.13 25.17
N GLU A 174 -11.00 30.12 25.69
CA GLU A 174 -10.54 31.26 24.90
C GLU A 174 -9.38 30.92 23.98
N ASP A 175 -8.58 29.87 24.30
CA ASP A 175 -7.39 29.54 23.53
C ASP A 175 -7.63 28.65 22.32
N ILE A 176 -8.07 29.29 21.24
CA ILE A 176 -8.28 28.66 19.93
C ILE A 176 -6.96 28.05 19.39
N SER A 177 -5.78 28.57 19.78
CA SER A 177 -4.49 28.05 19.30
C SER A 177 -4.26 26.61 19.74
N ILE A 178 -4.49 26.32 21.02
CA ILE A 178 -4.38 24.97 21.59
C ILE A 178 -5.30 23.99 20.86
N VAL A 179 -6.56 24.36 20.67
CA VAL A 179 -7.55 23.50 19.98
C VAL A 179 -7.11 23.23 18.54
N THR A 180 -6.61 24.25 17.84
CA THR A 180 -6.14 24.12 16.46
C THR A 180 -4.93 23.19 16.36
N GLN A 181 -3.95 23.35 17.27
CA GLN A 181 -2.77 22.49 17.35
C GLN A 181 -3.14 21.03 17.66
N LEU A 182 -4.10 20.81 18.55
CA LEU A 182 -4.59 19.46 18.87
C LEU A 182 -5.32 18.82 17.69
N CYS A 183 -6.17 19.57 16.98
CA CYS A 183 -6.80 19.10 15.75
C CYS A 183 -5.75 18.71 14.70
N GLU A 184 -4.78 19.59 14.43
CA GLU A 184 -3.71 19.33 13.46
C GLU A 184 -2.87 18.10 13.88
N PHE A 185 -2.53 18.00 15.16
CA PHE A 185 -1.77 16.88 15.67
C PHE A 185 -2.53 15.56 15.51
N PHE A 186 -3.78 15.50 15.98
CA PHE A 186 -4.58 14.27 15.96
C PHE A 186 -4.93 13.85 14.54
N PHE A 187 -5.51 14.74 13.73
CA PHE A 187 -6.01 14.36 12.41
C PHE A 187 -4.91 14.26 11.35
N THR A 188 -3.82 15.01 11.48
CA THR A 188 -2.76 15.04 10.44
C THR A 188 -1.48 14.33 10.86
N LYS A 189 -0.99 14.52 12.09
CA LYS A 189 0.36 14.07 12.49
C LYS A 189 0.39 12.72 13.20
N SER A 190 -0.71 12.32 13.85
CA SER A 190 -0.76 11.08 14.64
C SER A 190 -0.83 9.80 13.79
N HIS A 191 -1.27 9.94 12.54
CA HIS A 191 -1.38 8.84 11.58
C HIS A 191 0.01 8.49 11.02
N LEU A 192 0.38 7.21 11.11
CA LEU A 192 1.59 6.72 10.49
C LEU A 192 1.37 6.57 8.99
N SER A 193 2.38 6.87 8.18
CA SER A 193 2.27 6.67 6.73
C SER A 193 2.14 5.18 6.40
N SER A 194 1.38 4.88 5.35
CA SER A 194 1.14 3.49 4.93
C SER A 194 2.45 2.73 4.66
N LYS A 195 3.48 3.41 4.15
CA LYS A 195 4.84 2.84 4.00
C LYS A 195 5.43 2.36 5.33
N LYS A 196 5.30 3.15 6.40
CA LYS A 196 5.75 2.76 7.75
C LYS A 196 4.93 1.57 8.26
N ILE A 197 3.60 1.64 8.16
CA ILE A 197 2.71 0.54 8.59
C ILE A 197 3.03 -0.77 7.85
N ARG A 198 3.21 -0.72 6.52
CA ARG A 198 3.59 -1.90 5.71
C ARG A 198 4.97 -2.45 6.09
N GLU A 199 5.95 -1.59 6.38
CA GLU A 199 7.25 -2.02 6.88
C GLU A 199 7.14 -2.68 8.28
N LEU A 200 6.29 -2.17 9.18
CA LEU A 200 6.02 -2.75 10.49
C LEU A 200 5.28 -4.10 10.39
N ALA A 201 4.26 -4.19 9.53
CA ALA A 201 3.47 -5.40 9.29
C ALA A 201 4.33 -6.60 8.84
N ARG A 202 5.45 -6.33 8.13
CA ARG A 202 6.43 -7.35 7.70
C ARG A 202 7.55 -7.60 8.71
N SER A 203 7.64 -6.82 9.78
CA SER A 203 8.73 -6.92 10.75
C SER A 203 8.61 -8.20 11.57
N GLN A 204 9.74 -8.84 11.88
CA GLN A 204 9.74 -10.15 12.56
C GLN A 204 9.04 -10.10 13.94
N ARG A 205 9.27 -9.05 14.72
CA ARG A 205 8.66 -8.87 16.05
C ARG A 205 7.14 -8.78 15.95
N TRP A 206 6.64 -7.91 15.07
CA TRP A 206 5.21 -7.79 14.85
C TRP A 206 4.60 -9.09 14.31
N ARG A 207 5.27 -9.77 13.37
CA ARG A 207 4.79 -11.06 12.83
C ARG A 207 4.62 -12.11 13.93
N MET A 208 5.56 -12.21 14.87
CA MET A 208 5.39 -13.12 16.02
C MET A 208 4.19 -12.73 16.88
N TYR A 209 4.02 -11.44 17.17
CA TYR A 209 2.88 -10.94 17.92
C TYR A 209 1.55 -11.25 17.22
N TRP A 210 1.46 -10.97 15.91
CA TRP A 210 0.31 -11.23 15.06
C TRP A 210 -0.09 -12.72 15.02
N GLU A 211 0.88 -13.64 14.87
CA GLU A 211 0.60 -15.08 14.88
C GLU A 211 0.07 -15.56 16.24
N VAL A 212 0.64 -15.07 17.35
CA VAL A 212 0.16 -15.39 18.70
C VAL A 212 -1.25 -14.84 18.92
N ALA A 213 -1.47 -13.58 18.53
CA ALA A 213 -2.77 -12.91 18.65
C ALA A 213 -3.88 -13.61 17.85
N LYS A 214 -3.56 -14.15 16.66
CA LYS A 214 -4.52 -14.99 15.89
C LYS A 214 -4.93 -16.25 16.65
N ALA A 215 -4.01 -16.86 17.41
CA ALA A 215 -4.29 -18.06 18.17
C ALA A 215 -5.07 -17.77 19.47
N THR A 216 -4.81 -16.62 20.11
CA THR A 216 -5.49 -16.21 21.36
C THR A 216 -6.77 -15.41 21.12
N ASN A 217 -6.99 -14.91 19.90
CA ASN A 217 -8.03 -13.96 19.54
C ASN A 217 -7.95 -12.65 20.36
N ASP A 218 -6.73 -12.25 20.71
CA ASP A 218 -6.43 -11.08 21.54
C ASP A 218 -5.26 -10.30 20.93
N LEU A 219 -5.57 -9.34 20.05
CA LEU A 219 -4.58 -8.55 19.33
C LEU A 219 -4.34 -7.19 19.99
N PHE A 220 -5.42 -6.49 20.31
CA PHE A 220 -5.42 -5.18 20.94
C PHE A 220 -6.54 -5.16 21.98
N ASP A 221 -6.39 -4.30 22.98
CA ASP A 221 -7.39 -4.18 24.03
C ASP A 221 -8.73 -3.64 23.49
N GLY A 222 -9.82 -4.24 23.99
CA GLY A 222 -11.19 -3.90 23.63
C GLY A 222 -11.66 -4.36 22.24
N SER A 223 -12.87 -3.94 21.89
CA SER A 223 -13.49 -4.28 20.60
C SER A 223 -12.85 -3.51 19.44
N VAL A 224 -12.86 -4.11 18.24
CA VAL A 224 -12.37 -3.49 16.99
C VAL A 224 -12.92 -2.08 16.76
N SER A 225 -14.15 -1.82 17.20
CA SER A 225 -14.79 -0.50 17.11
C SER A 225 -14.12 0.61 17.95
N ARG A 226 -13.19 0.26 18.83
CA ARG A 226 -12.42 1.19 19.68
C ARG A 226 -10.95 1.27 19.28
N TRP A 227 -10.54 0.55 18.23
CA TRP A 227 -9.15 0.55 17.80
C TRP A 227 -8.79 1.88 17.15
N SER A 228 -7.53 2.28 17.30
CA SER A 228 -6.97 3.44 16.60
C SER A 228 -6.83 3.17 15.11
N TRP A 229 -6.71 4.22 14.31
CA TRP A 229 -6.50 4.07 12.86
C TRP A 229 -5.25 3.23 12.56
N ASN A 230 -4.14 3.51 13.25
CA ASN A 230 -2.89 2.77 13.07
C ASN A 230 -3.03 1.28 13.44
N GLN A 231 -3.83 0.94 14.47
CA GLN A 231 -4.13 -0.45 14.84
C GLN A 231 -4.92 -1.17 13.73
N ILE A 232 -5.96 -0.51 13.21
CA ILE A 232 -6.77 -1.04 12.11
C ILE A 232 -5.91 -1.23 10.86
N GLU A 233 -5.12 -0.23 10.48
CA GLU A 233 -4.29 -0.28 9.28
C GLU A 233 -3.20 -1.37 9.40
N LEU A 234 -2.58 -1.49 10.57
CA LEU A 234 -1.59 -2.53 10.84
C LEU A 234 -2.21 -3.94 10.78
N SER A 235 -3.39 -4.14 11.37
CA SER A 235 -4.13 -5.40 11.27
C SER A 235 -4.53 -5.72 9.83
N TYR A 236 -5.04 -4.73 9.10
CA TYR A 236 -5.42 -4.86 7.69
C TYR A 236 -4.25 -5.32 6.82
N TRP A 237 -3.11 -4.62 6.89
CA TRP A 237 -1.92 -5.01 6.13
C TRP A 237 -1.36 -6.36 6.58
N SER A 238 -1.45 -6.70 7.87
CA SER A 238 -1.00 -8.02 8.35
C SER A 238 -1.80 -9.16 7.71
N THR A 239 -3.12 -9.00 7.61
CA THR A 239 -4.01 -9.94 6.90
C THR A 239 -3.70 -10.00 5.40
N ILE A 240 -3.41 -8.86 4.77
CA ILE A 240 -2.97 -8.84 3.36
C ILE A 240 -1.68 -9.65 3.20
N TYR A 241 -0.68 -9.44 4.05
CA TYR A 241 0.58 -10.18 3.93
C TYR A 241 0.39 -11.68 4.17
N ASP A 242 -0.47 -12.10 5.10
CA ASP A 242 -0.86 -13.51 5.25
C ASP A 242 -1.41 -14.06 3.94
N SER A 243 -2.36 -13.35 3.34
CA SER A 243 -2.97 -13.74 2.06
C SER A 243 -1.93 -13.83 0.93
N VAL A 244 -0.96 -12.93 0.90
CA VAL A 244 0.15 -12.95 -0.08
C VAL A 244 1.08 -14.16 0.15
N TYR A 245 1.36 -14.49 1.41
CA TYR A 245 2.22 -15.63 1.77
C TYR A 245 1.54 -16.99 1.52
N GLU A 246 0.22 -17.04 1.61
CA GLU A 246 -0.62 -18.22 1.40
C GLU A 246 -1.11 -18.38 -0.06
N ALA A 247 -0.92 -17.36 -0.91
CA ALA A 247 -1.36 -17.39 -2.30
C ALA A 247 -0.72 -18.54 -3.09
N TYR A 248 -1.53 -19.21 -3.93
CA TYR A 248 -1.05 -20.27 -4.82
C TYR A 248 0.03 -19.76 -5.80
N GLU A 249 -0.18 -18.58 -6.39
CA GLU A 249 0.81 -17.87 -7.21
C GLU A 249 1.59 -16.85 -6.36
N ARG A 250 2.21 -17.32 -5.27
CA ARG A 250 2.97 -16.45 -4.36
C ARG A 250 4.07 -15.66 -5.10
N PRO A 251 4.11 -14.32 -4.97
CA PRO A 251 5.18 -13.53 -5.56
C PRO A 251 6.53 -13.78 -4.86
N SER A 252 7.62 -13.48 -5.56
CA SER A 252 8.96 -13.60 -5.00
C SER A 252 9.16 -12.66 -3.81
N ARG A 253 10.12 -12.97 -2.92
CA ARG A 253 10.42 -12.14 -1.75
C ARG A 253 10.77 -10.70 -2.13
N ASP A 254 11.48 -10.51 -3.24
CA ASP A 254 11.87 -9.20 -3.75
C ASP A 254 10.65 -8.33 -4.10
N ILE A 255 9.57 -8.94 -4.60
CA ILE A 255 8.30 -8.25 -4.87
C ILE A 255 7.57 -7.93 -3.55
N ILE A 256 7.53 -8.87 -2.59
CA ILE A 256 6.79 -8.69 -1.32
C ILE A 256 7.37 -7.54 -0.47
N VAL A 257 8.69 -7.36 -0.51
CA VAL A 257 9.38 -6.30 0.23
C VAL A 257 9.22 -4.94 -0.44
N ASP A 258 8.94 -4.91 -1.74
CA ASP A 258 8.83 -3.70 -2.55
C ASP A 258 7.37 -3.30 -2.74
N ASP A 259 6.95 -2.26 -2.02
CA ASP A 259 5.56 -1.82 -1.96
C ASP A 259 4.95 -1.55 -3.36
N ASP A 260 5.71 -0.90 -4.25
CA ASP A 260 5.22 -0.56 -5.60
C ASP A 260 5.05 -1.80 -6.47
N LEU A 261 5.97 -2.77 -6.38
CA LEU A 261 5.87 -4.02 -7.14
C LEU A 261 4.76 -4.91 -6.61
N LEU A 262 4.56 -4.94 -5.29
CA LEU A 262 3.47 -5.67 -4.67
C LEU A 262 2.11 -5.08 -5.06
N ASP A 263 1.99 -3.76 -5.12
CA ASP A 263 0.77 -3.09 -5.57
C ASP A 263 0.47 -3.39 -7.04
N SER A 264 1.51 -3.40 -7.89
CA SER A 264 1.41 -3.86 -9.28
C SER A 264 0.93 -5.31 -9.39
N TRP A 265 1.41 -6.19 -8.50
CA TRP A 265 0.97 -7.58 -8.43
C TRP A 265 -0.50 -7.70 -8.03
N PHE A 266 -0.99 -6.93 -7.06
CA PHE A 266 -2.42 -6.92 -6.70
C PHE A 266 -3.31 -6.52 -7.88
N ILE A 267 -2.95 -5.47 -8.61
CA ILE A 267 -3.70 -5.01 -9.79
C ILE A 267 -3.83 -6.16 -10.81
N LYS A 268 -2.71 -6.82 -11.14
CA LYS A 268 -2.71 -7.94 -12.10
C LYS A 268 -3.52 -9.14 -11.63
N GLN A 269 -3.50 -9.46 -10.35
CA GLN A 269 -4.34 -10.54 -9.81
C GLN A 269 -5.83 -10.21 -9.89
N GLY A 270 -6.21 -8.95 -9.63
CA GLY A 270 -7.57 -8.46 -9.81
C GLY A 270 -8.06 -8.57 -11.26
N GLU A 271 -7.23 -8.14 -12.22
CA GLU A 271 -7.53 -8.24 -13.66
C GLU A 271 -7.66 -9.71 -14.11
N LYS A 272 -6.78 -10.60 -13.66
CA LYS A 272 -6.89 -12.04 -13.92
C LYS A 272 -8.20 -12.62 -13.40
N SER A 273 -8.65 -12.21 -12.20
CA SER A 273 -9.91 -12.67 -11.63
C SER A 273 -11.11 -12.18 -12.43
N ASN A 274 -11.14 -10.88 -12.78
CA ASN A 274 -12.24 -10.29 -13.55
C ASN A 274 -12.35 -10.88 -14.97
N ASN A 275 -11.21 -11.17 -15.61
CA ASN A 275 -11.16 -11.80 -16.92
C ASN A 275 -11.60 -13.27 -16.88
N LYS A 276 -11.35 -14.00 -15.78
CA LYS A 276 -11.86 -15.37 -15.60
C LYS A 276 -13.38 -15.41 -15.49
N THR A 277 -14.04 -14.37 -14.97
CA THR A 277 -15.51 -14.28 -14.89
C THR A 277 -16.19 -13.86 -16.20
N THR A 278 -15.48 -13.27 -17.16
CA THR A 278 -16.07 -12.79 -18.44
C THR A 278 -15.74 -13.66 -19.65
N VAL A 279 -14.88 -14.67 -19.52
CA VAL A 279 -14.28 -15.36 -20.66
C VAL A 279 -14.22 -16.86 -20.38
N ASN A 280 -15.34 -17.55 -20.66
CA ASN A 280 -15.37 -18.98 -21.03
C ASN A 280 -14.84 -19.15 -22.46
N THR A 281 -13.74 -18.46 -22.75
CA THR A 281 -13.09 -18.39 -24.05
C THR A 281 -11.64 -18.76 -23.76
N PRO A 282 -11.11 -19.83 -24.38
CA PRO A 282 -9.74 -20.24 -24.14
C PRO A 282 -8.84 -19.11 -24.65
N SER A 283 -8.39 -18.27 -23.72
CA SER A 283 -7.29 -17.34 -23.96
C SER A 283 -6.19 -18.17 -24.61
N HIS A 284 -5.75 -17.70 -25.77
CA HIS A 284 -4.56 -18.20 -26.43
C HIS A 284 -3.34 -17.91 -25.53
N SER A 285 -3.22 -18.62 -24.42
CA SER A 285 -1.92 -19.19 -24.06
C SER A 285 -1.57 -20.07 -25.23
N GLY A 286 -0.86 -19.51 -26.21
CA GLY A 286 -0.22 -20.31 -27.25
C GLY A 286 0.41 -21.48 -26.53
N LYS A 287 -0.06 -22.69 -26.85
CA LYS A 287 0.50 -23.92 -26.32
C LYS A 287 2.01 -23.78 -26.46
N SER A 288 2.70 -23.58 -25.35
CA SER A 288 4.16 -23.68 -25.28
C SER A 288 4.47 -25.14 -25.55
N GLY A 289 4.53 -25.50 -26.82
CA GLY A 289 4.84 -26.85 -27.26
C GLY A 289 6.23 -27.19 -26.76
N GLY A 290 6.33 -27.95 -25.67
CA GLY A 290 7.53 -28.63 -25.21
C GLY A 290 8.82 -27.81 -25.19
N ARG A 291 8.77 -26.49 -24.92
CA ARG A 291 9.98 -25.67 -24.82
C ARG A 291 10.56 -25.82 -23.42
N ASN A 292 11.74 -26.44 -23.33
CA ASN A 292 12.53 -26.56 -22.10
C ASN A 292 13.18 -25.23 -21.65
N GLU A 293 13.05 -24.16 -22.45
CA GLU A 293 13.66 -22.86 -22.18
C GLU A 293 12.68 -21.71 -22.47
N GLU A 294 12.65 -20.73 -21.56
CA GLU A 294 11.88 -19.49 -21.70
C GLU A 294 12.85 -18.30 -21.74
N PHE A 295 12.68 -17.43 -22.74
CA PHE A 295 13.55 -16.28 -22.96
C PHE A 295 12.89 -15.00 -22.46
N ILE A 296 13.54 -14.32 -21.51
CA ILE A 296 13.09 -13.05 -20.95
C ILE A 296 14.01 -11.94 -21.46
N MET A 297 13.42 -10.92 -22.09
CA MET A 297 14.15 -9.72 -22.50
C MET A 297 14.47 -8.86 -21.27
N ALA A 298 15.76 -8.68 -20.99
CA ALA A 298 16.24 -7.98 -19.81
C ALA A 298 17.46 -7.11 -20.14
N ASP A 299 17.70 -6.07 -19.34
CA ASP A 299 18.96 -5.33 -19.41
C ASP A 299 20.12 -6.13 -18.78
N LYS A 300 21.35 -5.58 -18.82
CA LYS A 300 22.54 -6.31 -18.34
C LYS A 300 22.44 -6.76 -16.88
N GLU A 301 21.72 -6.01 -16.05
CA GLU A 301 21.50 -6.36 -14.64
C GLU A 301 20.33 -7.33 -14.46
N GLY A 302 19.22 -7.10 -15.15
CA GLY A 302 18.09 -8.02 -15.18
C GLY A 302 18.46 -9.39 -15.72
N ALA A 303 19.34 -9.47 -16.72
CA ALA A 303 19.87 -10.73 -17.24
C ALA A 303 20.62 -11.53 -16.18
N LYS A 304 21.35 -10.87 -15.26
CA LYS A 304 21.96 -11.54 -14.11
C LYS A 304 20.89 -12.07 -13.14
N ARG A 305 19.81 -11.32 -12.92
CA ARG A 305 18.70 -11.78 -12.06
C ARG A 305 18.01 -12.99 -12.67
N VAL A 306 17.66 -12.94 -13.96
CA VAL A 306 17.08 -14.07 -14.71
C VAL A 306 18.02 -15.28 -14.63
N TYR A 307 19.32 -15.08 -14.81
CA TYR A 307 20.31 -16.16 -14.67
C TYR A 307 20.31 -16.76 -13.26
N ASN A 308 20.19 -15.93 -12.22
CA ASN A 308 20.20 -16.36 -10.82
C ASN A 308 18.90 -17.01 -10.34
N ILE A 309 17.78 -16.81 -11.03
CA ILE A 309 16.51 -17.52 -10.75
C ILE A 309 16.65 -19.02 -11.03
N ASN A 310 17.56 -19.39 -11.95
CA ASN A 310 17.80 -20.79 -12.30
C ASN A 310 18.52 -21.56 -11.18
N ASP A 311 18.18 -22.84 -11.03
CA ASP A 311 18.86 -23.77 -10.13
C ASP A 311 20.33 -24.01 -10.54
N SER A 312 21.13 -24.66 -9.68
CA SER A 312 22.55 -24.86 -9.98
C SER A 312 22.78 -25.69 -11.25
N ASN A 313 21.91 -26.67 -11.51
CA ASN A 313 22.03 -27.55 -12.66
C ASN A 313 21.73 -26.81 -13.97
N SER A 314 20.65 -26.01 -14.02
CA SER A 314 20.33 -25.21 -15.21
C SER A 314 21.40 -24.15 -15.46
N ARG A 315 21.93 -23.52 -14.40
CA ARG A 315 23.07 -22.59 -14.53
C ARG A 315 24.32 -23.25 -15.09
N ALA A 316 24.63 -24.48 -14.68
CA ALA A 316 25.75 -25.25 -15.21
C ALA A 316 25.54 -25.63 -16.69
N LYS A 317 24.32 -26.03 -17.08
CA LYS A 317 23.96 -26.29 -18.48
C LYS A 317 24.13 -25.04 -19.35
N ILE A 318 23.61 -23.90 -18.91
CA ILE A 318 23.76 -22.62 -19.61
C ILE A 318 25.25 -22.26 -19.77
N GLN A 319 26.07 -22.41 -18.73
CA GLN A 319 27.51 -22.16 -18.82
C GLN A 319 28.22 -23.11 -19.79
N ALA A 320 27.85 -24.39 -19.81
CA ALA A 320 28.42 -25.37 -20.73
C ALA A 320 28.07 -25.02 -22.19
N ARG A 321 26.81 -24.65 -22.47
CA ARG A 321 26.36 -24.16 -23.78
C ARG A 321 27.12 -22.89 -24.19
N GLN A 322 27.24 -21.91 -23.29
CA GLN A 322 27.95 -20.64 -23.55
C GLN A 322 29.44 -20.88 -23.88
N LYS A 323 30.11 -21.80 -23.18
CA LYS A 323 31.52 -22.14 -23.45
C LYS A 323 31.75 -22.69 -24.86
N ILE A 324 30.78 -23.46 -25.38
CA ILE A 324 30.87 -24.05 -26.72
C ILE A 324 30.55 -23.02 -27.79
N LEU A 325 29.51 -22.20 -27.58
CA LEU A 325 29.19 -21.07 -28.45
C LEU A 325 30.36 -20.08 -28.55
N ASN A 326 31.03 -19.77 -27.45
CA ASN A 326 32.21 -18.90 -27.47
C ASN A 326 33.39 -19.47 -28.26
N ARG A 327 33.47 -20.80 -28.42
CA ARG A 327 34.56 -21.46 -29.18
C ARG A 327 34.24 -21.61 -30.66
N GLN A 328 32.98 -21.91 -31.00
CA GLN A 328 32.57 -22.32 -32.35
C GLN A 328 31.69 -21.28 -33.06
N GLY A 329 31.22 -20.25 -32.35
CA GLY A 329 30.33 -19.21 -32.86
C GLY A 329 28.89 -19.70 -33.02
N VAL A 330 28.67 -20.62 -33.95
CA VAL A 330 27.34 -21.18 -34.26
C VAL A 330 27.40 -22.70 -34.11
N VAL A 331 26.49 -23.25 -33.31
CA VAL A 331 26.43 -24.69 -33.02
C VAL A 331 24.98 -25.14 -33.10
N SER A 332 24.72 -26.24 -33.81
CA SER A 332 23.41 -26.89 -33.85
C SER A 332 23.05 -27.45 -32.47
N ASP A 333 21.79 -27.34 -32.06
CA ASP A 333 21.32 -27.78 -30.73
C ASP A 333 21.60 -29.27 -30.46
N GLN A 334 21.54 -30.12 -31.49
CA GLN A 334 21.88 -31.55 -31.39
C GLN A 334 23.35 -31.81 -31.01
N ASN A 335 24.23 -30.84 -31.25
CA ASN A 335 25.64 -30.91 -30.93
C ASN A 335 25.97 -30.31 -29.55
N MET A 336 24.96 -29.81 -28.82
CA MET A 336 25.15 -29.34 -27.46
C MET A 336 25.35 -30.52 -26.49
N PRO A 337 26.21 -30.40 -25.47
CA PRO A 337 26.59 -31.53 -24.60
C PRO A 337 25.40 -32.12 -23.85
N ASP A 338 24.47 -31.27 -23.43
CA ASP A 338 23.27 -31.68 -22.71
C ASP A 338 22.26 -32.35 -23.64
N SER A 339 22.05 -31.83 -24.85
CA SER A 339 21.23 -32.49 -25.88
C SER A 339 21.80 -33.86 -26.27
N GLN A 340 23.13 -33.99 -26.38
CA GLN A 340 23.79 -35.28 -26.61
C GLN A 340 23.64 -36.24 -25.42
N MET A 341 23.75 -35.72 -24.19
CA MET A 341 23.57 -36.53 -22.98
C MET A 341 22.14 -37.02 -22.85
N GLU A 342 21.16 -36.18 -23.18
CA GLU A 342 19.74 -36.54 -23.19
C GLU A 342 19.43 -37.59 -24.28
N LEU A 343 19.98 -37.42 -25.50
CA LEU A 343 19.88 -38.42 -26.56
C LEU A 343 20.47 -39.77 -26.15
N ARG A 344 21.61 -39.77 -25.43
CA ARG A 344 22.21 -40.99 -24.89
C ARG A 344 21.35 -41.63 -23.80
N GLN A 345 20.79 -40.83 -22.89
CA GLN A 345 19.89 -41.33 -21.85
C GLN A 345 18.62 -41.95 -22.46
N GLN A 346 18.02 -41.29 -23.44
CA GLN A 346 16.85 -41.82 -24.15
C GLN A 346 17.17 -43.12 -24.91
N ALA A 347 18.36 -43.24 -25.50
CA ALA A 347 18.79 -44.48 -26.15
C ALA A 347 18.92 -45.63 -25.15
N VAL A 348 19.55 -45.39 -24.00
CA VAL A 348 19.69 -46.39 -22.92
C VAL A 348 18.33 -46.77 -22.31
N GLU A 349 17.42 -45.81 -22.13
CA GLU A 349 16.08 -46.06 -21.60
C GLU A 349 15.26 -46.95 -22.55
N LYS A 350 15.34 -46.68 -23.86
CA LYS A 350 14.71 -47.51 -24.89
C LYS A 350 15.27 -48.93 -24.92
N GLU A 351 16.58 -49.08 -24.75
CA GLU A 351 17.23 -50.38 -24.67
C GLU A 351 16.79 -51.16 -23.42
N ARG A 352 16.68 -50.49 -22.27
CA ARG A 352 16.13 -51.10 -21.03
C ARG A 352 14.66 -51.50 -21.19
N GLN A 353 13.84 -50.68 -21.83
CA GLN A 353 12.44 -51.02 -22.11
C GLN A 353 12.33 -52.21 -23.08
N HIS A 354 13.20 -52.28 -24.08
CA HIS A 354 13.29 -53.40 -25.01
C HIS A 354 13.73 -54.70 -24.30
N ILE A 355 14.68 -54.63 -23.38
CA ILE A 355 15.09 -55.80 -22.58
C ILE A 355 13.96 -56.25 -21.64
N LYS A 356 13.24 -55.31 -21.01
CA LYS A 356 12.08 -55.63 -20.16
C LYS A 356 10.92 -56.25 -20.95
N SER A 357 10.67 -55.81 -22.19
CA SER A 357 9.62 -56.37 -23.04
C SER A 357 9.96 -57.76 -23.60
N ILE A 358 11.25 -58.07 -23.76
CA ILE A 358 11.73 -59.43 -24.05
C ILE A 358 11.59 -60.33 -22.83
N SER A 359 11.88 -59.83 -21.63
CA SER A 359 11.81 -60.61 -20.38
C SER A 359 10.38 -60.83 -19.84
N SER A 360 9.35 -60.18 -20.42
CA SER A 360 7.95 -60.35 -20.03
C SER A 360 7.11 -61.17 -21.04
N LYS A 361 7.75 -61.79 -22.03
CA LYS A 361 7.20 -62.85 -22.88
C LYS A 361 7.83 -64.17 -22.48
#